data_AF-A0A2V8HVU6-F1
#
_entry.id   AF-A0A2V8HVU6-F1
#
_cell.length_a   1.000
_cell.length_b   1.000
_cell.length_c   1.000
_cell.angle_alpha   90.00
_cell.angle_beta   90.00
_cell.angle_gamma   90.00
#
_symmetry.space_group_name_H-M   'P 1'
#
loop_
_entity.id
_entity.type
_entity.pdbx_description
1 polymer ?
#
loop_
_entity_poly.entity_id
_entity_poly.type
_entity_poly.pdbx_seq_one_letter_code
_entity_poly.pdbx_strand_id
1 'polypeptide(L)'
;MIALIALVLPIASAWLVLGRFIHTPVLRAGIALAVGITVPSMTTLAILAIASHMGPHFPVVDAAIWVSALGIVWWHSVRNPSPPPASSSPAPAPALARWALWVAISLCAVAFFRSSTGLHGSWDAWAIWNLRARFLLRARDWTQAFTPDLGWSHPDYPLLVPLTVMRLWACLGVETPWIPFLLGGLFAAAALLIVVGTTGMLNPPARFMAGLLLIGSPWIWEVPSQTADVPVSALYAASFGLAAAGWTSKIPAMMMLSGFAASMAAWTKNEGLLFALIVLAVCVVKRERVRPWIAGALPGFLILGWFKLTLAPPSDLQQPVTAI
;
A
#
# COMPACT_ATOMS: atom_id res chain seq x y z
N MET A 1 -18.86 1.35 -12.23
CA MET A 1 -19.28 0.28 -11.28
C MET A 1 -18.21 -0.79 -11.10
N ILE A 2 -17.69 -1.39 -12.18
CA ILE A 2 -16.69 -2.49 -12.11
C ILE A 2 -15.38 -2.07 -11.43
N ALA A 3 -14.82 -0.90 -11.74
CA ALA A 3 -13.59 -0.42 -11.07
C ALA A 3 -13.75 -0.22 -9.55
N LEU A 4 -14.93 0.20 -9.09
CA LEU A 4 -15.22 0.33 -7.66
C LEU A 4 -15.26 -1.07 -6.99
N ILE A 5 -15.87 -2.05 -7.65
CA ILE A 5 -15.88 -3.45 -7.20
C ILE A 5 -14.45 -3.99 -7.14
N ALA A 6 -13.63 -3.71 -8.16
CA ALA A 6 -12.22 -4.11 -8.23
C ALA A 6 -11.38 -3.50 -7.09
N LEU A 7 -11.77 -2.35 -6.54
CA LEU A 7 -11.13 -1.75 -5.38
C LEU A 7 -11.68 -2.32 -4.05
N VAL A 8 -13.00 -2.46 -3.94
CA VAL A 8 -13.68 -2.82 -2.69
C VAL A 8 -13.48 -4.28 -2.31
N LEU A 9 -13.55 -5.23 -3.26
CA LEU A 9 -13.44 -6.67 -2.94
C LEU A 9 -12.09 -7.05 -2.29
N PRO A 10 -10.93 -6.58 -2.78
CA PRO A 10 -9.66 -6.80 -2.09
C PRO A 10 -9.61 -6.20 -0.69
N ILE A 11 -10.10 -4.97 -0.51
CA ILE A 11 -10.13 -4.30 0.80
C ILE A 11 -11.03 -5.05 1.77
N ALA A 12 -12.21 -5.49 1.33
CA ALA A 12 -13.13 -6.29 2.14
C ALA A 12 -12.51 -7.64 2.53
N SER A 13 -11.82 -8.29 1.60
CA SER A 13 -11.10 -9.55 1.86
C SER A 13 -10.01 -9.34 2.91
N ALA A 14 -9.18 -8.31 2.74
CA ALA A 14 -8.15 -7.93 3.70
C ALA A 14 -8.76 -7.62 5.07
N TRP A 15 -9.84 -6.83 5.12
CA TRP A 15 -10.55 -6.54 6.36
C TRP A 15 -10.96 -7.83 7.07
N LEU A 16 -11.62 -8.79 6.40
CA LEU A 16 -12.05 -10.04 7.03
C LEU A 16 -10.87 -10.86 7.57
N VAL A 17 -9.78 -11.02 6.80
CA VAL A 17 -8.59 -11.75 7.26
C VAL A 17 -7.98 -11.08 8.49
N LEU A 18 -7.80 -9.76 8.44
CA LEU A 18 -7.15 -9.00 9.51
C LEU A 18 -7.95 -8.98 10.81
N GLY A 19 -9.27 -9.20 10.75
CA GLY A 19 -10.13 -9.27 11.95
C GLY A 19 -9.77 -10.38 12.93
N ARG A 20 -9.00 -11.37 12.48
CA ARG A 20 -8.48 -12.45 13.32
C ARG A 20 -7.32 -12.03 14.22
N PHE A 21 -6.65 -10.95 13.86
CA PHE A 21 -5.39 -10.54 14.50
C PHE A 21 -5.49 -9.11 15.04
N ILE A 22 -6.14 -8.21 14.31
CA ILE A 22 -6.28 -6.78 14.64
C ILE A 22 -7.71 -6.50 15.07
N HIS A 23 -7.92 -6.38 16.38
CA HIS A 23 -9.24 -6.07 16.96
C HIS A 23 -9.54 -4.58 17.04
N THR A 24 -8.53 -3.71 16.91
CA THR A 24 -8.73 -2.26 16.87
C THR A 24 -9.29 -1.85 15.50
N PRO A 25 -10.55 -1.40 15.40
CA PRO A 25 -11.20 -1.19 14.10
C PRO A 25 -10.49 -0.12 13.26
N VAL A 26 -9.94 0.91 13.90
CA VAL A 26 -9.19 1.99 13.23
C VAL A 26 -7.91 1.44 12.57
N LEU A 27 -7.09 0.69 13.31
CA LEU A 27 -5.88 0.09 12.75
C LEU A 27 -6.24 -0.93 11.67
N ARG A 28 -7.24 -1.78 11.92
CA ARG A 28 -7.72 -2.79 10.97
C ARG A 28 -8.14 -2.13 9.65
N ALA A 29 -8.84 -1.00 9.70
CA ALA A 29 -9.30 -0.28 8.51
C ALA A 29 -8.10 0.25 7.71
N GLY A 30 -7.14 0.88 8.39
CA GLY A 30 -5.94 1.40 7.75
C GLY A 30 -5.09 0.31 7.08
N ILE A 31 -4.85 -0.81 7.78
CA ILE A 31 -4.10 -1.94 7.21
C ILE A 31 -4.91 -2.62 6.10
N ALA A 32 -6.22 -2.79 6.23
CA ALA A 32 -7.06 -3.37 5.19
C ALA A 32 -7.06 -2.51 3.91
N LEU A 33 -7.06 -1.19 4.06
CA LEU A 33 -6.98 -0.26 2.94
C LEU A 33 -5.61 -0.38 2.23
N ALA A 34 -4.51 -0.34 2.97
CA ALA A 34 -3.17 -0.48 2.40
C ALA A 34 -2.96 -1.86 1.75
N VAL A 35 -3.25 -2.95 2.46
CA VAL A 35 -3.06 -4.33 1.97
C VAL A 35 -4.02 -4.63 0.80
N GLY A 36 -5.29 -4.21 0.91
CA GLY A 36 -6.29 -4.42 -0.12
C GLY A 36 -5.96 -3.72 -1.42
N ILE A 37 -5.27 -2.57 -1.39
CA ILE A 37 -4.83 -1.89 -2.62
C ILE A 37 -3.54 -2.52 -3.18
N THR A 38 -2.62 -2.96 -2.31
CA THR A 38 -1.29 -3.41 -2.72
C THR A 38 -1.24 -4.86 -3.21
N VAL A 39 -1.93 -5.79 -2.56
CA VAL A 39 -1.93 -7.22 -2.96
C VAL A 39 -2.41 -7.44 -4.41
N PRO A 40 -3.46 -6.75 -4.91
CA PRO A 40 -3.86 -6.87 -6.31
C PRO A 40 -2.74 -6.60 -7.32
N SER A 41 -1.77 -5.73 -7.00
CA SER A 41 -0.63 -5.49 -7.90
C SER A 41 0.14 -6.78 -8.19
N MET A 42 0.28 -7.68 -7.21
CA MET A 42 0.98 -8.95 -7.37
C MET A 42 0.22 -9.90 -8.29
N THR A 43 -1.09 -10.03 -8.09
CA THR A 43 -1.95 -10.86 -8.96
C THR A 43 -2.01 -10.31 -10.38
N THR A 44 -2.03 -8.98 -10.53
CA THR A 44 -2.01 -8.33 -11.83
C THR A 44 -0.70 -8.58 -12.56
N LEU A 45 0.45 -8.53 -11.87
CA LEU A 45 1.72 -8.88 -12.50
C LEU A 45 1.73 -10.34 -12.96
N ALA A 46 1.25 -11.26 -12.13
CA ALA A 46 1.19 -12.67 -12.49
C ALA A 46 0.30 -12.91 -13.72
N ILE A 47 -0.87 -12.26 -13.80
CA ILE A 47 -1.74 -12.33 -14.98
C ILE A 47 -1.04 -11.74 -16.20
N LEU A 48 -0.41 -10.57 -16.06
CA LEU A 48 0.29 -9.91 -17.17
C LEU A 48 1.46 -10.77 -17.68
N ALA A 49 2.23 -11.38 -16.79
CA ALA A 49 3.36 -12.25 -17.13
C ALA A 49 2.92 -13.52 -17.88
N ILE A 50 1.74 -14.07 -17.56
CA ILE A 50 1.20 -15.27 -18.20
C ILE A 50 0.50 -14.93 -19.52
N ALA A 51 -0.37 -13.92 -19.53
CA ALA A 51 -1.19 -13.57 -20.68
C ALA A 51 -0.48 -12.67 -21.69
N SER A 52 0.62 -12.03 -21.30
CA SER A 52 1.38 -11.04 -22.08
C SER A 52 0.59 -9.80 -22.54
N HIS A 53 -0.69 -9.66 -22.18
CA HIS A 53 -1.54 -8.50 -22.44
C HIS A 53 -2.77 -8.49 -21.51
N MET A 54 -3.39 -7.33 -21.35
CA MET A 54 -4.68 -7.18 -20.65
C MET A 54 -5.86 -7.27 -21.62
N GLY A 55 -6.34 -8.48 -21.84
CA GLY A 55 -7.49 -8.73 -22.72
C GLY A 55 -8.83 -8.24 -22.13
N PRO A 56 -9.91 -8.23 -22.94
CA PRO A 56 -11.25 -7.77 -22.52
C PRO A 56 -11.85 -8.58 -21.37
N HIS A 57 -11.37 -9.80 -21.15
CA HIS A 57 -11.81 -10.68 -20.05
C HIS A 57 -11.12 -10.38 -18.71
N PHE A 58 -10.09 -9.51 -18.69
CA PHE A 58 -9.34 -9.20 -17.47
C PHE A 58 -10.23 -8.79 -16.28
N PRO A 59 -11.23 -7.88 -16.43
CA PRO A 59 -12.05 -7.47 -15.29
C PRO A 59 -12.85 -8.63 -14.69
N VAL A 60 -13.26 -9.60 -15.51
CA VAL A 60 -13.99 -10.79 -15.05
C VAL A 60 -13.07 -11.72 -14.27
N VAL A 61 -11.85 -11.96 -14.79
CA VAL A 61 -10.84 -12.78 -14.11
C VAL A 61 -10.44 -12.15 -12.77
N ASP A 62 -10.17 -10.85 -12.76
CA ASP A 62 -9.82 -10.10 -11.55
C ASP A 62 -10.95 -10.14 -10.50
N ALA A 63 -12.19 -9.90 -10.93
CA ALA A 63 -13.35 -10.03 -10.05
C ALA A 63 -13.51 -11.45 -9.50
N ALA A 64 -13.34 -12.49 -10.34
CA ALA A 64 -13.45 -13.88 -9.92
C ALA A 64 -12.41 -14.25 -8.85
N ILE A 65 -11.16 -13.78 -8.99
CA ILE A 65 -10.11 -13.97 -7.98
C ILE A 65 -10.54 -13.38 -6.63
N TRP A 66 -11.01 -12.13 -6.63
CA TRP A 66 -11.31 -11.42 -5.38
C TRP A 66 -12.65 -11.81 -4.75
N VAL A 67 -13.65 -12.21 -5.54
CA VAL A 67 -14.88 -12.85 -5.03
C VAL A 67 -14.54 -14.20 -4.39
N SER A 68 -13.69 -15.01 -5.04
CA SER A 68 -13.28 -16.31 -4.49
C SER A 68 -12.48 -16.14 -3.20
N ALA A 69 -11.52 -15.21 -3.18
CA ALA A 69 -10.75 -14.88 -1.98
C ALA A 69 -11.67 -14.43 -0.83
N LEU A 70 -12.62 -13.53 -1.10
CA LEU A 70 -13.60 -13.07 -0.13
C LEU A 70 -14.45 -14.23 0.41
N GLY A 71 -14.96 -15.08 -0.49
CA GLY A 71 -15.79 -16.25 -0.14
C GLY A 71 -15.06 -17.25 0.73
N ILE A 72 -13.80 -17.59 0.39
CA ILE A 72 -12.94 -18.49 1.18
C ILE A 72 -12.68 -17.91 2.57
N VAL A 73 -12.31 -16.63 2.65
CA VAL A 73 -12.03 -15.97 3.93
C VAL A 73 -13.29 -15.89 4.78
N TRP A 74 -14.42 -15.50 4.19
CA TRP A 74 -15.70 -15.43 4.87
C TRP A 74 -16.12 -16.80 5.41
N TRP A 75 -16.06 -17.84 4.59
CA TRP A 75 -16.35 -19.22 4.98
C TRP A 75 -15.51 -19.67 6.16
N HIS A 76 -14.20 -19.45 6.12
CA HIS A 76 -13.33 -19.78 7.25
C HIS A 76 -13.62 -18.91 8.47
N SER A 77 -14.03 -17.65 8.31
CA SER A 77 -14.34 -16.75 9.44
C SER A 77 -15.61 -17.18 10.18
N VAL A 78 -16.60 -17.69 9.46
CA VAL A 78 -17.84 -18.25 10.03
C VAL A 78 -17.56 -19.56 10.76
N ARG A 79 -16.72 -20.43 10.20
CA ARG A 79 -16.37 -21.72 10.81
C ARG A 79 -15.45 -21.62 12.02
N ASN A 80 -14.53 -20.65 12.01
CA ASN A 80 -13.54 -20.43 13.05
C ASN A 80 -13.66 -19.00 13.58
N PRO A 81 -14.71 -18.69 14.37
CA PRO A 81 -14.89 -17.37 14.95
C PRO A 81 -13.72 -17.06 15.89
N SER A 82 -13.20 -15.83 15.78
CA SER A 82 -12.18 -15.36 16.71
C SER A 82 -12.80 -15.11 18.08
N PRO A 83 -12.07 -15.39 19.18
CA PRO A 83 -12.55 -15.08 20.50
C PRO A 83 -12.85 -13.57 20.61
N PRO A 84 -13.89 -13.18 21.38
CA PRO A 84 -14.22 -11.78 21.57
C PRO A 84 -13.02 -11.05 22.17
N PRO A 85 -12.72 -9.82 21.70
CA PRO A 85 -11.63 -9.05 22.27
C PRO A 85 -11.88 -8.80 23.76
N ALA A 86 -10.81 -8.83 24.55
CA ALA A 86 -10.88 -8.42 25.94
C ALA A 86 -11.42 -6.98 26.02
N SER A 87 -12.44 -6.75 26.84
CA SER A 87 -13.05 -5.44 27.03
C SER A 87 -12.09 -4.53 27.77
N SER A 88 -11.24 -3.79 27.04
CA SER A 88 -10.51 -2.66 27.58
C SER A 88 -11.26 -1.39 27.21
N SER A 89 -11.84 -0.70 28.19
CA SER A 89 -12.33 0.67 27.98
C SER A 89 -11.13 1.57 27.69
N PRO A 90 -10.98 2.12 26.48
CA PRO A 90 -9.89 3.04 26.22
C PRO A 90 -10.05 4.26 27.12
N ALA A 91 -8.94 4.73 27.69
CA ALA A 91 -8.94 6.00 28.42
C ALA A 91 -9.55 7.10 27.53
N PRO A 92 -10.39 7.99 28.07
CA PRO A 92 -10.99 9.06 27.30
C PRO A 92 -9.89 9.97 26.78
N ALA A 93 -9.68 9.98 25.47
CA ALA A 93 -8.83 10.96 24.84
C ALA A 93 -9.49 12.35 24.91
N PRO A 94 -8.71 13.46 24.93
CA PRO A 94 -9.26 14.80 25.02
C PRO A 94 -10.27 15.05 23.89
N ALA A 95 -11.50 15.40 24.23
CA ALA A 95 -12.57 15.64 23.25
C ALA A 95 -12.14 16.69 22.20
N LEU A 96 -11.39 17.70 22.64
CA LEU A 96 -10.82 18.73 21.78
C LEU A 96 -9.89 18.16 20.69
N ALA A 97 -8.95 17.27 21.04
CA ALA A 97 -8.02 16.68 20.07
C ALA A 97 -8.73 15.85 19.01
N ARG A 98 -9.81 15.15 19.40
CA ARG A 98 -10.67 14.39 18.48
C ARG A 98 -11.41 15.32 17.51
N TRP A 99 -12.01 16.39 18.01
CA TRP A 99 -12.70 17.37 17.18
C TRP A 99 -11.74 18.10 16.25
N ALA A 100 -10.60 18.54 16.75
CA ALA A 100 -9.54 19.14 15.95
C ALA A 100 -9.09 18.21 14.82
N LEU A 101 -8.94 16.91 15.08
CA LEU A 101 -8.61 15.95 14.04
C LEU A 101 -9.68 15.87 12.95
N TRP A 102 -10.97 15.81 13.32
CA TRP A 102 -12.06 15.78 12.34
C TRP A 102 -12.15 17.05 11.50
N VAL A 103 -11.89 18.21 12.10
CA VAL A 103 -11.80 19.49 11.38
C VAL A 103 -10.62 19.46 10.42
N ALA A 104 -9.44 19.01 10.87
CA ALA A 104 -8.25 18.91 10.03
C ALA A 104 -8.45 17.94 8.85
N ILE A 105 -9.08 16.79 9.09
CA ILE A 105 -9.46 15.83 8.02
C ILE A 105 -10.38 16.49 7.01
N SER A 106 -11.43 17.19 7.47
CA SER A 106 -12.38 17.87 6.59
C SER A 106 -11.70 18.95 5.74
N LEU A 107 -10.83 19.76 6.34
CA LEU A 107 -10.07 20.78 5.63
C LEU A 107 -9.12 20.17 4.60
N CYS A 108 -8.41 19.09 4.95
CA CYS A 108 -7.52 18.39 4.03
C CYS A 108 -8.29 17.70 2.91
N ALA A 109 -9.47 17.15 3.18
CA ALA A 109 -10.33 16.58 2.15
C ALA A 109 -10.77 17.65 1.13
N VAL A 110 -11.16 18.85 1.61
CA VAL A 110 -11.49 19.99 0.75
C VAL A 110 -10.25 20.45 -0.05
N ALA A 111 -9.09 20.60 0.60
CA ALA A 111 -7.85 21.00 -0.06
C ALA A 111 -7.41 19.99 -1.12
N PHE A 112 -7.48 18.70 -0.80
CA PHE A 112 -7.24 17.60 -1.74
C PHE A 112 -8.19 17.70 -2.93
N PHE A 113 -9.50 17.82 -2.70
CA PHE A 113 -10.45 17.96 -3.81
C PHE A 113 -10.19 19.22 -4.66
N ARG A 114 -9.77 20.33 -4.06
CA ARG A 114 -9.36 21.54 -4.80
C ARG A 114 -8.10 21.34 -5.64
N SER A 115 -7.15 20.53 -5.17
CA SER A 115 -5.93 20.19 -5.91
C SER A 115 -6.19 19.33 -7.15
N SER A 116 -7.43 18.81 -7.31
CA SER A 116 -7.85 18.12 -8.53
C SER A 116 -7.84 19.00 -9.78
N THR A 117 -7.56 20.30 -9.70
CA THR A 117 -7.30 21.12 -10.90
C THR A 117 -5.96 20.77 -11.57
N GLY A 118 -5.02 20.15 -10.85
CA GLY A 118 -3.74 19.63 -11.35
C GLY A 118 -3.74 18.12 -11.58
N LEU A 119 -4.72 17.60 -12.34
CA LEU A 119 -5.00 16.15 -12.48
C LEU A 119 -3.85 15.27 -12.96
N HIS A 120 -2.75 15.82 -13.48
CA HIS A 120 -1.63 15.00 -13.96
C HIS A 120 -0.57 14.70 -12.89
N GLY A 121 -0.73 15.26 -11.69
CA GLY A 121 0.21 15.09 -10.59
C GLY A 121 1.50 15.89 -10.79
N SER A 122 2.54 15.51 -10.04
CA SER A 122 3.89 16.06 -10.17
C SER A 122 4.60 15.57 -11.43
N TRP A 123 5.84 16.03 -11.65
CA TRP A 123 6.66 15.56 -12.76
C TRP A 123 6.85 14.03 -12.72
N ASP A 124 7.28 13.48 -11.58
CA ASP A 124 7.44 12.04 -11.35
C ASP A 124 6.17 11.25 -11.69
N ALA A 125 4.99 11.79 -11.36
CA ALA A 125 3.73 11.10 -11.62
C ALA A 125 3.53 10.80 -13.10
N TRP A 126 3.69 11.79 -13.98
CA TRP A 126 3.50 11.56 -15.40
C TRP A 126 4.73 10.95 -16.07
N ALA A 127 5.94 11.23 -15.58
CA ALA A 127 7.22 10.77 -16.15
C ALA A 127 7.54 9.31 -15.82
N ILE A 128 7.20 8.84 -14.61
CA ILE A 128 7.59 7.51 -14.10
C ILE A 128 6.34 6.64 -13.97
N TRP A 129 5.43 7.02 -13.08
CA TRP A 129 4.40 6.11 -12.55
C TRP A 129 3.25 5.89 -13.55
N ASN A 130 2.64 6.98 -14.01
CA ASN A 130 1.53 6.94 -14.96
C ASN A 130 2.02 6.62 -16.37
N LEU A 131 3.25 6.99 -16.76
CA LEU A 131 3.85 6.55 -18.03
C LEU A 131 3.97 5.03 -18.06
N ARG A 132 4.54 4.43 -17.01
CA ARG A 132 4.70 2.99 -16.92
C ARG A 132 3.36 2.27 -16.93
N ALA A 133 2.36 2.76 -16.22
CA ALA A 133 1.00 2.21 -16.27
C ALA A 133 0.44 2.17 -17.71
N ARG A 134 0.73 3.19 -18.53
CA ARG A 134 0.30 3.23 -19.94
C ARG A 134 1.04 2.23 -20.82
N PHE A 135 2.35 2.08 -20.65
CA PHE A 135 3.10 1.05 -21.36
C PHE A 135 2.54 -0.34 -21.04
N LEU A 136 2.33 -0.65 -19.76
CA LEU A 136 1.78 -1.93 -19.32
C LEU A 136 0.37 -2.22 -19.85
N LEU A 137 -0.42 -1.17 -20.13
CA LEU A 137 -1.78 -1.30 -20.64
C LEU A 137 -1.85 -1.35 -22.18
N ARG A 138 -1.07 -0.51 -22.87
CA ARG A 138 -1.22 -0.22 -24.31
C ARG A 138 -0.23 -0.95 -25.20
N ALA A 139 0.98 -1.23 -24.71
CA ALA A 139 2.03 -1.75 -25.55
C ALA A 139 1.71 -3.18 -26.01
N ARG A 140 2.02 -3.50 -27.26
CA ARG A 140 1.92 -4.87 -27.78
C ARG A 140 2.85 -5.81 -27.02
N ASP A 141 4.04 -5.30 -26.69
CA ASP A 141 4.98 -5.92 -25.77
C ASP A 141 5.12 -5.01 -24.55
N TRP A 142 4.52 -5.43 -23.44
CA TRP A 142 4.51 -4.66 -22.20
C TRP A 142 5.91 -4.50 -21.58
N THR A 143 6.87 -5.35 -21.96
CA THR A 143 8.26 -5.27 -21.46
C THR A 143 9.02 -4.06 -22.00
N GLN A 144 8.51 -3.42 -23.07
CA GLN A 144 9.02 -2.13 -23.56
C GLN A 144 8.97 -1.02 -22.51
N ALA A 145 8.17 -1.18 -21.45
CA ALA A 145 8.16 -0.29 -20.28
C ALA A 145 9.52 -0.21 -19.54
N PHE A 146 10.45 -1.13 -19.84
CA PHE A 146 11.73 -1.31 -19.15
C PHE A 146 12.95 -1.12 -20.06
N THR A 147 12.75 -0.63 -21.29
CA THR A 147 13.88 -0.39 -22.22
C THR A 147 14.88 0.61 -21.61
N PRO A 148 16.21 0.41 -21.81
CA PRO A 148 17.23 1.39 -21.41
C PRO A 148 17.01 2.79 -21.97
N ASP A 149 16.33 2.93 -23.13
CA ASP A 149 16.00 4.24 -23.73
C ASP A 149 15.10 5.10 -22.81
N LEU A 150 14.39 4.45 -21.89
CA LEU A 150 13.56 5.09 -20.87
C LEU A 150 14.31 5.31 -19.55
N GLY A 151 15.65 5.29 -19.53
CA GLY A 151 16.47 5.41 -18.31
C GLY A 151 16.12 6.62 -17.43
N TRP A 152 15.77 7.76 -18.04
CA TRP A 152 15.31 8.98 -17.36
C TRP A 152 14.00 8.82 -16.58
N SER A 153 13.24 7.74 -16.81
CA SER A 153 11.97 7.43 -16.15
C SER A 153 12.11 6.39 -15.02
N HIS A 154 13.33 6.09 -14.58
CA HIS A 154 13.63 5.08 -13.55
C HIS A 154 12.96 3.72 -13.84
N PRO A 155 13.24 3.08 -14.99
CA PRO A 155 12.60 1.83 -15.41
C PRO A 155 12.85 0.68 -14.42
N ASP A 156 13.89 0.78 -13.60
CA ASP A 156 14.17 -0.19 -12.55
C ASP A 156 13.26 -0.04 -11.31
N TYR A 157 12.45 1.02 -11.20
CA TYR A 157 11.52 1.17 -10.08
C TYR A 157 10.42 0.09 -10.08
N PRO A 158 10.13 -0.51 -8.91
CA PRO A 158 9.10 -1.54 -8.74
C PRO A 158 7.69 -1.14 -9.19
N LEU A 159 6.82 -2.14 -9.39
CA LEU A 159 5.60 -1.96 -10.18
C LEU A 159 4.30 -1.83 -9.40
N LEU A 160 4.33 -1.75 -8.06
CA LEU A 160 3.08 -1.67 -7.28
C LEU A 160 2.15 -0.55 -7.74
N VAL A 161 2.66 0.68 -7.87
CA VAL A 161 1.84 1.84 -8.28
C VAL A 161 1.41 1.70 -9.75
N PRO A 162 2.31 1.48 -10.72
CA PRO A 162 1.92 1.31 -12.13
C PRO A 162 0.90 0.19 -12.36
N LEU A 163 1.08 -0.97 -11.72
CA LEU A 163 0.16 -2.11 -11.86
C LEU A 163 -1.20 -1.81 -11.24
N THR A 164 -1.24 -1.11 -10.11
CA THR A 164 -2.51 -0.74 -9.47
C THR A 164 -3.29 0.23 -10.34
N VAL A 165 -2.63 1.25 -10.89
CA VAL A 165 -3.25 2.21 -11.82
C VAL A 165 -3.73 1.51 -13.08
N MET A 166 -2.86 0.73 -13.73
CA MET A 166 -3.18 -0.01 -14.95
C MET A 166 -4.32 -1.00 -14.77
N ARG A 167 -4.32 -1.78 -13.67
CA ARG A 167 -5.41 -2.69 -13.29
C ARG A 167 -6.75 -1.96 -13.23
N LEU A 168 -6.79 -0.82 -12.54
CA LEU A 168 -8.03 -0.07 -12.35
C LEU A 168 -8.50 0.60 -13.65
N TRP A 169 -7.58 1.06 -14.51
CA TRP A 169 -7.93 1.49 -15.88
C TRP A 169 -8.49 0.35 -16.72
N ALA A 170 -7.90 -0.84 -16.67
CA ALA A 170 -8.41 -2.02 -17.37
C ALA A 170 -9.82 -2.41 -16.89
N CYS A 171 -10.09 -2.36 -15.58
CA CYS A 171 -11.41 -2.60 -15.01
C CYS A 171 -12.42 -1.48 -15.30
N LEU A 172 -11.95 -0.25 -15.51
CA LEU A 172 -12.80 0.90 -15.85
C LEU A 172 -13.09 0.98 -17.35
N GLY A 173 -12.20 0.45 -18.19
CA GLY A 173 -12.26 0.57 -19.65
C GLY A 173 -11.81 1.93 -20.18
N VAL A 174 -11.28 2.81 -19.31
CA VAL A 174 -10.76 4.13 -19.71
C VAL A 174 -9.58 4.55 -18.83
N GLU A 175 -8.60 5.18 -19.47
CA GLU A 175 -7.49 5.82 -18.78
C GLU A 175 -7.91 7.21 -18.29
N THR A 176 -7.77 7.42 -16.99
CA THR A 176 -8.19 8.67 -16.36
C THR A 176 -7.22 9.08 -15.25
N PRO A 177 -6.89 10.37 -15.14
CA PRO A 177 -6.08 10.88 -14.03
C PRO A 177 -6.74 10.70 -12.65
N TRP A 178 -8.05 10.48 -12.60
CA TRP A 178 -8.76 10.31 -11.33
C TRP A 178 -8.31 9.07 -10.56
N ILE A 179 -7.92 7.99 -11.23
CA ILE A 179 -7.46 6.77 -10.57
C ILE A 179 -6.18 7.01 -9.74
N PRO A 180 -5.05 7.44 -10.33
CA PRO A 180 -3.83 7.69 -9.55
C PRO A 180 -4.03 8.78 -8.49
N PHE A 181 -4.83 9.81 -8.78
CA PHE A 181 -5.20 10.83 -7.80
C PHE A 181 -5.91 10.23 -6.58
N LEU A 182 -6.99 9.47 -6.79
CA LEU A 182 -7.74 8.82 -5.71
C LEU A 182 -6.89 7.82 -4.92
N LEU A 183 -5.96 7.11 -5.57
CA LEU A 183 -5.02 6.22 -4.87
C LEU A 183 -4.16 6.98 -3.87
N GLY A 184 -3.66 8.18 -4.22
CA GLY A 184 -2.94 9.05 -3.28
C GLY A 184 -3.78 9.36 -2.03
N GLY A 185 -5.04 9.75 -2.21
CA GLY A 185 -5.98 9.99 -1.11
C GLY A 185 -6.27 8.75 -0.26
N LEU A 186 -6.43 7.58 -0.88
CA LEU A 186 -6.69 6.32 -0.17
C LEU A 186 -5.47 5.86 0.64
N PHE A 187 -4.26 5.94 0.09
CA PHE A 187 -3.04 5.63 0.86
C PHE A 187 -2.81 6.65 1.97
N ALA A 188 -3.14 7.94 1.76
CA ALA A 188 -3.06 8.94 2.80
C ALA A 188 -4.04 8.65 3.95
N ALA A 189 -5.29 8.27 3.63
CA ALA A 189 -6.26 7.80 4.61
C ALA A 189 -5.78 6.54 5.34
N ALA A 190 -5.16 5.60 4.62
CA ALA A 190 -4.57 4.40 5.22
C ALA A 190 -3.48 4.77 6.23
N ALA A 191 -2.52 5.62 5.84
CA ALA A 191 -1.45 6.09 6.72
C ALA A 191 -1.99 6.75 7.99
N LEU A 192 -2.98 7.63 7.85
CA LEU A 192 -3.63 8.27 9.00
C LEU A 192 -4.29 7.26 9.94
N LEU A 193 -5.10 6.35 9.41
CA LEU A 193 -5.77 5.31 10.20
C LEU A 193 -4.76 4.38 10.88
N ILE A 194 -3.65 4.06 10.22
CA ILE A 194 -2.57 3.25 10.79
C ILE A 194 -1.87 4.00 11.93
N VAL A 195 -1.51 5.27 11.74
CA VAL A 195 -0.85 6.08 12.78
C VAL A 195 -1.75 6.26 13.99
N VAL A 196 -3.01 6.65 13.78
CA VAL A 196 -4.00 6.82 14.86
C VAL A 196 -4.30 5.47 15.52
N GLY A 197 -4.47 4.40 14.73
CA GLY A 197 -4.79 3.07 15.22
C GLY A 197 -3.67 2.46 16.05
N THR A 198 -2.44 2.49 15.54
CA THR A 198 -1.24 1.99 16.23
C THR A 198 -0.97 2.79 17.50
N THR A 199 -0.99 4.13 17.41
CA THR A 199 -0.79 4.97 18.58
C THR A 199 -1.91 4.75 19.58
N GLY A 200 -3.16 4.56 19.14
CA GLY A 200 -4.28 4.23 20.01
C GLY A 200 -4.13 2.90 20.74
N MET A 201 -3.44 1.92 20.14
CA MET A 201 -3.12 0.65 20.79
C MET A 201 -1.97 0.76 21.80
N LEU A 202 -0.94 1.55 21.49
CA LEU A 202 0.27 1.65 22.31
C LEU A 202 0.19 2.74 23.39
N ASN A 203 -0.48 3.85 23.08
CA ASN A 203 -0.65 5.03 23.92
C ASN A 203 -2.00 5.72 23.60
N PRO A 204 -3.14 5.21 24.15
CA PRO A 204 -4.48 5.67 23.81
C PRO A 204 -4.70 7.20 23.91
N PRO A 205 -4.18 7.90 24.94
CA PRO A 205 -4.29 9.37 25.02
C PRO A 205 -3.65 10.12 23.84
N ALA A 206 -2.56 9.60 23.25
CA ALA A 206 -1.79 10.29 22.23
C ALA A 206 -2.33 10.11 20.80
N ARG A 207 -3.31 9.23 20.58
CA ARG A 207 -3.72 8.79 19.23
C ARG A 207 -4.17 9.92 18.28
N PHE A 208 -4.93 10.88 18.81
CA PHE A 208 -5.45 11.99 17.99
C PHE A 208 -4.37 13.05 17.76
N MET A 209 -3.46 13.24 18.72
CA MET A 209 -2.30 14.10 18.54
C MET A 209 -1.37 13.56 17.46
N ALA A 210 -1.12 12.24 17.44
CA ALA A 210 -0.33 11.62 16.37
C ALA A 210 -0.97 11.82 14.98
N GLY A 211 -2.29 11.68 14.88
CA GLY A 211 -3.02 11.97 13.63
C GLY A 211 -2.92 13.45 13.22
N LEU A 212 -3.05 14.37 14.16
CA LEU A 212 -2.90 15.80 13.93
C LEU A 212 -1.49 16.16 13.48
N LEU A 213 -0.46 15.58 14.09
CA LEU A 213 0.93 15.80 13.71
C LEU A 213 1.20 15.28 12.29
N LEU A 214 0.64 14.13 11.91
CA LEU A 214 0.79 13.61 10.55
C LEU A 214 0.13 14.54 9.52
N ILE A 215 -1.14 14.92 9.73
CA ILE A 215 -1.88 15.77 8.79
C ILE A 215 -1.33 17.19 8.75
N GLY A 216 -0.84 17.70 9.88
CA GLY A 216 -0.21 19.01 9.97
C GLY A 216 1.24 19.05 9.45
N SER A 217 1.81 17.91 9.06
CA SER A 217 3.18 17.85 8.53
C SER A 217 3.23 18.19 7.03
N PRO A 218 4.43 18.56 6.50
CA PRO A 218 4.60 18.80 5.07
C PRO A 218 4.27 17.59 4.18
N TRP A 219 4.21 16.38 4.72
CA TRP A 219 3.84 15.19 3.97
C TRP A 219 2.45 15.29 3.31
N ILE A 220 1.53 16.07 3.89
CA ILE A 220 0.18 16.23 3.32
C ILE A 220 0.17 16.87 1.93
N TRP A 221 1.19 17.68 1.61
CA TRP A 221 1.33 18.34 0.30
C TRP A 221 1.65 17.34 -0.83
N GLU A 222 2.16 16.16 -0.50
CA GLU A 222 2.46 15.09 -1.46
C GLU A 222 1.23 14.25 -1.81
N VAL A 223 0.15 14.30 -1.02
CA VAL A 223 -1.05 13.46 -1.25
C VAL A 223 -1.63 13.57 -2.67
N PRO A 224 -1.75 14.76 -3.28
CA PRO A 224 -2.25 14.89 -4.65
C PRO A 224 -1.17 14.71 -5.73
N SER A 225 0.10 14.48 -5.37
CA SER A 225 1.22 14.48 -6.31
C SER A 225 1.25 13.26 -7.22
N GLN A 226 0.46 12.22 -6.94
CA GLN A 226 0.36 10.95 -7.69
C GLN A 226 1.67 10.16 -7.80
N THR A 227 2.61 10.40 -6.88
CA THR A 227 3.87 9.66 -6.82
C THR A 227 3.76 8.42 -5.93
N ALA A 228 4.80 7.60 -5.95
CA ALA A 228 4.92 6.44 -5.07
C ALA A 228 5.26 6.79 -3.61
N ASP A 229 5.59 8.05 -3.29
CA ASP A 229 6.02 8.47 -1.96
C ASP A 229 4.89 8.36 -0.91
N VAL A 230 3.64 8.59 -1.33
CA VAL A 230 2.48 8.45 -0.44
C VAL A 230 2.12 6.97 -0.20
N PRO A 231 2.04 6.10 -1.23
CA PRO A 231 1.92 4.66 -1.02
C PRO A 231 3.04 4.05 -0.15
N VAL A 232 4.31 4.40 -0.41
CA VAL A 232 5.44 3.82 0.33
C VAL A 232 5.45 4.30 1.78
N SER A 233 5.10 5.56 2.06
CA SER A 233 5.03 6.06 3.44
C SER A 233 3.91 5.40 4.25
N ALA A 234 2.76 5.12 3.62
CA ALA A 234 1.68 4.37 4.25
C ALA A 234 2.13 2.94 4.63
N LEU A 235 2.92 2.30 3.77
CA LEU A 235 3.51 0.98 4.03
C LEU A 235 4.63 1.02 5.08
N TYR A 236 5.38 2.11 5.17
CA TYR A 236 6.32 2.35 6.26
C TYR A 236 5.59 2.45 7.60
N ALA A 237 4.52 3.25 7.65
CA ALA A 237 3.68 3.38 8.84
C ALA A 237 3.06 2.02 9.24
N ALA A 238 2.59 1.23 8.27
CA ALA A 238 2.08 -0.12 8.50
C ALA A 238 3.17 -1.02 9.10
N SER A 239 4.34 -1.10 8.46
CA SER A 239 5.44 -1.96 8.90
C SER A 239 5.91 -1.63 10.31
N PHE A 240 6.22 -0.35 10.58
CA PHE A 240 6.68 0.07 11.90
C PHE A 240 5.60 -0.06 12.97
N GLY A 241 4.36 0.33 12.66
CA GLY A 241 3.27 0.25 13.62
C GLY A 241 2.94 -1.18 14.03
N LEU A 242 2.90 -2.10 13.05
CA LEU A 242 2.71 -3.52 13.30
C LEU A 242 3.91 -4.17 14.00
N ALA A 243 5.14 -3.73 13.70
CA ALA A 243 6.32 -4.17 14.46
C ALA A 243 6.20 -3.75 15.94
N ALA A 244 5.89 -2.47 16.19
CA ALA A 244 5.70 -1.97 17.54
C ALA A 244 4.58 -2.73 18.28
N ALA A 245 3.43 -2.96 17.62
CA ALA A 245 2.34 -3.74 18.18
C ALA A 245 2.72 -5.22 18.42
N GLY A 246 3.51 -5.83 17.53
CA GLY A 246 3.94 -7.22 17.65
C GLY A 246 4.95 -7.47 18.77
N TRP A 247 5.83 -6.50 19.07
CA TRP A 247 6.71 -6.57 20.23
C TRP A 247 5.92 -6.50 21.54
N THR A 248 4.90 -5.64 21.60
CA THR A 248 4.05 -5.49 22.79
C THR A 248 3.10 -6.68 23.00
N SER A 249 2.38 -7.09 21.95
CA SER A 249 1.34 -8.13 22.04
C SER A 249 1.86 -9.56 21.99
N LYS A 250 3.12 -9.75 21.55
CA LYS A 250 3.75 -11.06 21.29
C LYS A 250 3.01 -11.94 20.27
N ILE A 251 2.07 -11.40 19.49
CA ILE A 251 1.33 -12.11 18.44
C ILE A 251 2.22 -12.22 17.18
N PRO A 252 2.61 -13.44 16.73
CA PRO A 252 3.48 -13.61 15.57
C PRO A 252 2.91 -13.02 14.28
N ALA A 253 1.58 -13.04 14.13
CA ALA A 253 0.90 -12.49 12.95
C ALA A 253 1.17 -10.98 12.77
N MET A 254 1.34 -10.20 13.84
CA MET A 254 1.70 -8.78 13.73
C MET A 254 3.08 -8.60 13.11
N MET A 255 4.03 -9.46 13.49
CA MET A 255 5.37 -9.46 12.92
C MET A 255 5.37 -9.91 11.46
N MET A 256 4.55 -10.90 11.10
CA MET A 256 4.35 -11.29 9.71
C MET A 256 3.76 -10.14 8.89
N LEU A 257 2.72 -9.47 9.38
CA LEU A 257 2.12 -8.33 8.68
C LEU A 257 3.09 -7.15 8.56
N SER A 258 3.96 -6.95 9.57
CA SER A 258 5.04 -5.95 9.51
C SER A 258 6.04 -6.27 8.39
N GLY A 259 6.55 -7.50 8.33
CA GLY A 259 7.44 -7.93 7.26
C GLY A 259 6.80 -7.85 5.88
N PHE A 260 5.51 -8.23 5.78
CA PHE A 260 4.75 -8.10 4.56
C PHE A 260 4.68 -6.63 4.10
N ALA A 261 4.30 -5.72 4.99
CA ALA A 261 4.26 -4.28 4.67
C ALA A 261 5.63 -3.72 4.28
N ALA A 262 6.71 -4.15 4.94
CA ALA A 262 8.08 -3.75 4.59
C ALA A 262 8.47 -4.22 3.18
N SER A 263 8.19 -5.48 2.84
CA SER A 263 8.46 -6.03 1.52
C SER A 263 7.58 -5.40 0.42
N MET A 264 6.35 -5.00 0.76
CA MET A 264 5.48 -4.24 -0.15
C MET A 264 5.96 -2.81 -0.35
N ALA A 265 6.56 -2.19 0.67
CA ALA A 265 7.22 -0.90 0.50
C ALA A 265 8.40 -1.02 -0.47
N ALA A 266 9.21 -2.09 -0.35
CA ALA A 266 10.25 -2.42 -1.31
C ALA A 266 9.71 -2.76 -2.71
N TRP A 267 8.49 -3.28 -2.82
CA TRP A 267 7.77 -3.49 -4.08
C TRP A 267 7.12 -2.21 -4.64
N THR A 268 7.23 -1.08 -3.93
CA THR A 268 6.66 0.22 -4.32
C THR A 268 7.71 1.15 -4.91
N LYS A 269 8.86 1.27 -4.23
CA LYS A 269 9.97 2.17 -4.59
C LYS A 269 11.29 1.55 -4.10
N ASN A 270 12.41 1.87 -4.74
CA ASN A 270 13.72 1.30 -4.39
C ASN A 270 14.12 1.59 -2.93
N GLU A 271 13.82 2.78 -2.42
CA GLU A 271 14.08 3.20 -1.04
C GLU A 271 13.36 2.31 -0.02
N GLY A 272 12.28 1.64 -0.43
CA GLY A 272 11.57 0.68 0.39
C GLY A 272 12.41 -0.54 0.76
N LEU A 273 13.39 -0.92 -0.05
CA LEU A 273 14.34 -1.98 0.28
C LEU A 273 15.24 -1.57 1.45
N LEU A 274 15.80 -0.36 1.41
CA LEU A 274 16.62 0.16 2.50
C LEU A 274 15.82 0.22 3.81
N PHE A 275 14.58 0.72 3.74
CA PHE A 275 13.66 0.69 4.87
C PHE A 275 13.45 -0.72 5.44
N ALA A 276 13.17 -1.70 4.57
CA ALA A 276 12.93 -3.06 5.01
C ALA A 276 14.16 -3.68 5.68
N LEU A 277 15.36 -3.38 5.19
CA LEU A 277 16.62 -3.78 5.82
C LEU A 277 16.81 -3.15 7.20
N ILE A 278 16.43 -1.88 7.38
CA ILE A 278 16.47 -1.20 8.68
C ILE A 278 15.54 -1.91 9.68
N VAL A 279 14.29 -2.20 9.28
CA VAL A 279 13.34 -2.90 10.17
C VAL A 279 13.84 -4.30 10.52
N LEU A 280 14.38 -5.05 9.55
CA LEU A 280 14.99 -6.35 9.80
C LEU A 280 16.15 -6.25 10.78
N ALA A 281 17.05 -5.26 10.60
CA ALA A 281 18.16 -5.04 11.51
C ALA A 281 17.68 -4.77 12.94
N VAL A 282 16.61 -4.00 13.12
CA VAL A 282 16.00 -3.78 14.45
C VAL A 282 15.47 -5.09 15.03
N CYS A 283 14.78 -5.92 14.25
CA CYS A 283 14.31 -7.24 14.69
C CYS A 283 15.46 -8.16 15.11
N VAL A 284 16.57 -8.14 14.35
CA VAL A 284 17.78 -8.95 14.63
C VAL A 284 18.47 -8.46 15.89
N VAL A 285 18.67 -7.16 16.07
CA VAL A 285 19.30 -6.56 17.26
C VAL A 285 18.48 -6.85 18.51
N LYS A 286 17.16 -6.73 18.43
CA LYS A 286 16.27 -7.11 19.54
C LYS A 286 16.22 -8.62 19.79
N ARG A 287 16.72 -9.45 18.85
CA ARG A 287 16.60 -10.91 18.83
C ARG A 287 15.15 -11.41 18.97
N GLU A 288 14.20 -10.58 18.54
CA GLU A 288 12.78 -10.82 18.72
C GLU A 288 12.10 -11.07 17.38
N ARG A 289 11.43 -12.23 17.28
CA ARG A 289 10.44 -12.51 16.24
C ARG A 289 10.95 -12.28 14.79
N VAL A 290 12.23 -12.50 14.54
CA VAL A 290 12.85 -12.41 13.21
C VAL A 290 12.20 -13.40 12.23
N ARG A 291 11.97 -14.64 12.64
CA ARG A 291 11.37 -15.69 11.80
C ARG A 291 9.98 -15.32 11.25
N PRO A 292 8.98 -14.93 12.07
CA PRO A 292 7.69 -14.52 11.54
C PRO A 292 7.79 -13.26 10.68
N TRP A 293 8.68 -12.32 11.00
CA TRP A 293 8.90 -11.16 10.14
C TRP A 293 9.38 -11.57 8.74
N ILE A 294 10.41 -12.43 8.65
CA ILE A 294 10.93 -12.96 7.38
C ILE A 294 9.83 -13.71 6.62
N ALA A 295 9.07 -14.57 7.31
CA ALA A 295 7.97 -15.31 6.69
C ALA A 295 6.92 -14.38 6.07
N GLY A 296 6.62 -13.26 6.74
CA GLY A 296 5.72 -12.24 6.22
C GLY A 296 6.29 -11.44 5.06
N ALA A 297 7.59 -11.17 5.06
CA ALA A 297 8.27 -10.41 4.01
C ALA A 297 8.50 -11.20 2.70
N LEU A 298 8.44 -12.53 2.78
CA LEU A 298 8.75 -13.42 1.66
C LEU A 298 7.94 -13.10 0.37
N PRO A 299 6.61 -12.92 0.41
CA PRO A 299 5.83 -12.70 -0.82
C PRO A 299 6.28 -11.45 -1.59
N GLY A 300 6.55 -10.35 -0.89
CA GLY A 300 6.97 -9.11 -1.53
C GLY A 300 8.40 -9.13 -2.05
N PHE A 301 9.30 -9.78 -1.34
CA PHE A 301 10.67 -9.93 -1.82
C PHE A 301 10.80 -10.93 -2.96
N LEU A 302 9.97 -11.97 -3.01
CA LEU A 302 9.96 -12.91 -4.15
C LEU A 302 9.52 -12.20 -5.44
N ILE A 303 8.45 -11.40 -5.39
CA ILE A 303 7.99 -10.67 -6.58
C ILE A 303 8.97 -9.57 -6.99
N LEU A 304 9.54 -8.85 -6.01
CA LEU A 304 10.57 -7.85 -6.26
C LEU A 304 11.81 -8.48 -6.88
N GLY A 305 12.27 -9.60 -6.33
CA GLY A 305 13.42 -10.34 -6.83
C GLY A 305 13.19 -10.84 -8.26
N TRP A 306 12.02 -11.41 -8.54
CA TRP A 306 11.66 -11.79 -9.90
C TRP A 306 11.72 -10.59 -10.85
N PHE A 307 11.06 -9.47 -10.51
CA PHE A 307 11.09 -8.26 -11.32
C PHE A 307 12.51 -7.72 -11.57
N LYS A 308 13.33 -7.64 -10.52
CA LYS A 308 14.71 -7.14 -10.61
C LYS A 308 15.62 -8.05 -11.44
N LEU A 309 15.36 -9.35 -11.47
CA LEU A 309 16.17 -10.33 -12.21
C LEU A 309 15.72 -10.51 -13.66
N THR A 310 14.46 -10.23 -14.00
CA THR A 310 13.90 -10.54 -15.32
C THR A 310 13.56 -9.31 -16.17
N LEU A 311 13.23 -8.17 -15.54
CA LEU A 311 12.67 -7.02 -16.23
C LEU A 311 13.46 -5.74 -15.99
N ALA A 312 13.91 -5.50 -14.76
CA ALA A 312 14.55 -4.24 -14.42
C ALA A 312 15.93 -4.12 -15.10
N PRO A 313 16.20 -2.99 -15.79
CA PRO A 313 17.57 -2.68 -16.19
C PRO A 313 18.45 -2.39 -14.96
N PRO A 314 19.79 -2.34 -15.13
CA PRO A 314 20.69 -1.94 -14.05
C PRO A 314 20.25 -0.61 -13.42
N SER A 315 20.24 -0.56 -12.09
CA SER A 315 19.80 0.63 -11.37
C SER A 315 20.67 1.83 -11.72
N ASP A 316 20.00 2.96 -11.90
CA ASP A 316 20.57 4.30 -11.94
C ASP A 316 21.56 4.59 -10.79
N LEU A 317 21.34 4.03 -9.59
CA LEU A 317 22.27 4.12 -8.45
C LEU A 317 23.64 3.45 -8.70
N GLN A 318 23.73 2.57 -9.69
CA GLN A 318 24.95 1.88 -10.09
C GLN A 318 25.63 2.55 -11.30
N GLN A 319 24.95 3.49 -11.96
CA GLN A 319 25.52 4.19 -13.11
C GLN A 319 26.36 5.37 -12.62
N PRO A 320 27.61 5.53 -13.10
CA PRO A 320 28.39 6.72 -12.80
C PRO A 320 27.63 7.96 -13.29
N VAL A 321 27.61 9.01 -12.48
CA VAL A 321 27.01 10.31 -12.85
C VAL A 321 27.79 10.86 -14.05
N THR A 322 27.35 10.54 -15.26
CA THR A 322 27.81 11.23 -16.45
C THR A 322 27.06 12.55 -16.49
N ALA A 323 27.78 13.64 -16.18
CA ALA A 323 27.27 14.99 -16.31
C ALA A 323 26.69 15.19 -17.73
N ILE A 324 25.41 15.59 -17.78
CA ILE A 324 24.79 16.17 -18.97
C ILE A 324 25.05 17.67 -18.92
#